data_AF-A0A1M5C9Z6-F1
#
_entry.id   AF-A0A1M5C9Z6-F1
#
_cell.length_a   1.000
_cell.length_b   1.000
_cell.length_c   1.000
_cell.angle_alpha   90.00
_cell.angle_beta   90.00
_cell.angle_gamma   90.00
#
_symmetry.space_group_name_H-M   'P 1'
#
loop_
_entity.id
_entity.type
_entity.pdbx_description
1 polymer ?
#
loop_
_entity_poly.entity_id
_entity_poly.type
_entity_poly.pdbx_seq_one_letter_code
_entity_poly.pdbx_strand_id
1 'polypeptide(L)'
;MLAGILVGGIVLIVLMGGIYFSQQVIKPKCFKYEETYKIEVDKGKIIEEKFNSLKREEIKIKSPYGYELNTMYFEVPNSNKAVIICHGITYTLYGR
;
A
#
# COMPACT_ATOMS: atom_id res chain seq x y z
N MET A 1 25.42 41.99 2.78
CA MET A 1 24.07 41.79 2.21
C MET A 1 24.04 40.68 1.17
N LEU A 2 24.85 40.75 0.10
CA LEU A 2 24.88 39.72 -0.97
C LEU A 2 25.19 38.30 -0.46
N ALA A 3 26.23 38.14 0.37
CA ALA A 3 26.60 36.84 0.93
C ALA A 3 25.50 36.22 1.82
N GLY A 4 24.78 37.05 2.59
CA GLY A 4 23.67 36.59 3.42
C GLY A 4 22.48 36.11 2.58
N ILE A 5 22.18 36.79 1.47
CA ILE A 5 21.16 36.34 0.50
C ILE A 5 21.57 35.01 -0.13
N LEU A 6 22.86 34.85 -0.47
CA LEU A 6 23.39 33.64 -1.10
C LEU A 6 23.33 32.43 -0.15
N VAL A 7 23.77 32.61 1.09
CA VAL A 7 23.65 31.58 2.14
C VAL A 7 22.19 31.25 2.44
N GLY A 8 21.32 32.27 2.58
CA GLY A 8 19.89 32.07 2.78
C GLY A 8 19.24 31.29 1.64
N GLY A 9 19.61 31.58 0.39
CA GLY A 9 19.16 30.84 -0.79
C GLY A 9 19.58 29.38 -0.78
N ILE A 10 20.83 29.07 -0.41
CA ILE A 10 21.32 27.69 -0.30
C ILE A 10 20.54 26.93 0.78
N VAL A 11 20.35 27.52 1.96
CA VAL A 11 19.59 26.91 3.06
C VAL A 11 18.15 26.63 2.62
N LEU A 12 17.51 27.58 1.92
CA LEU A 12 16.15 27.40 1.43
C LEU A 12 16.07 26.23 0.44
N ILE A 13 17.00 26.13 -0.51
CA ILE A 13 17.05 25.03 -1.50
C ILE A 13 17.21 23.68 -0.79
N VAL A 14 18.10 23.58 0.20
CA VAL A 14 18.30 22.34 0.96
C VAL A 14 17.04 21.94 1.72
N LEU A 15 16.37 22.90 2.38
CA LEU A 15 15.12 22.63 3.10
C LEU A 15 14.00 22.19 2.15
N MET A 16 13.82 22.89 1.03
CA MET A 16 12.82 22.54 0.01
C MET A 16 13.08 21.15 -0.56
N GLY A 17 14.34 20.82 -0.87
CA GLY A 17 14.75 19.50 -1.33
C GLY A 17 14.44 18.42 -0.29
N GLY A 18 14.79 18.65 0.97
CA GLY A 18 14.51 17.72 2.07
C GLY A 18 13.02 17.45 2.26
N ILE A 19 12.19 18.50 2.23
CA ILE A 19 10.73 18.38 2.31
C ILE A 19 10.19 17.59 1.11
N TYR A 20 10.65 17.91 -0.11
CA TYR A 20 10.21 17.24 -1.33
C TYR A 20 10.48 15.74 -1.29
N PHE A 21 11.73 15.33 -1.00
CA PHE A 21 12.09 13.91 -0.95
C PHE A 21 11.43 13.18 0.22
N SER A 22 11.29 13.82 1.38
CA SER A 22 10.56 13.26 2.54
C SER A 22 9.10 12.96 2.17
N GLN A 23 8.44 13.86 1.44
CA GLN A 23 7.07 13.62 0.98
C GLN A 23 6.95 12.43 0.03
N GLN A 24 7.93 12.19 -0.84
CA GLN A 24 7.92 11.02 -1.73
C GLN A 24 7.96 9.70 -0.95
N VAL A 25 8.66 9.68 0.19
CA VAL A 25 8.77 8.48 1.05
C VAL A 25 7.54 8.30 1.93
N ILE A 26 7.04 9.38 2.56
CA ILE A 26 5.92 9.31 3.52
C ILE A 26 4.57 9.17 2.80
N LYS A 27 4.46 9.70 1.58
CA LYS A 27 3.22 9.70 0.79
C LYS A 27 3.47 9.04 -0.56
N PRO A 28 3.82 7.73 -0.58
CA PRO A 28 3.99 7.03 -1.83
C PRO A 28 2.66 7.01 -2.60
N LYS A 29 2.75 6.96 -3.92
CA LYS A 29 1.57 6.76 -4.76
C LYS A 29 1.03 5.36 -4.51
N CYS A 30 -0.22 5.25 -4.06
CA CYS A 30 -0.91 3.98 -3.88
C CYS A 30 -1.86 3.70 -5.03
N PHE A 31 -2.11 2.43 -5.31
CA PHE A 31 -3.04 1.97 -6.34
C PHE A 31 -4.44 1.70 -5.77
N LYS A 32 -5.46 1.75 -6.63
CA LYS A 32 -6.82 1.30 -6.29
C LYS A 32 -6.93 -0.22 -6.41
N TYR A 33 -7.85 -0.82 -5.65
CA TYR A 33 -8.02 -2.27 -5.62
C TYR A 33 -8.39 -2.84 -6.99
N GLU A 34 -9.32 -2.21 -7.69
CA GLU A 34 -9.79 -2.63 -9.01
C GLU A 34 -8.68 -2.54 -10.06
N GLU A 35 -7.84 -1.52 -9.95
CA GLU A 35 -6.68 -1.31 -10.83
C GLU A 35 -5.67 -2.45 -10.65
N THR A 36 -5.29 -2.74 -9.41
CA THR A 36 -4.35 -3.83 -9.12
C THR A 36 -4.89 -5.20 -9.49
N TYR A 37 -6.18 -5.46 -9.23
CA TYR A 37 -6.81 -6.72 -9.62
C TYR A 37 -6.73 -6.93 -11.12
N LYS A 38 -7.15 -5.94 -11.91
CA LYS A 38 -7.09 -6.00 -13.37
C LYS A 38 -5.66 -6.22 -13.86
N ILE A 39 -4.69 -5.47 -13.33
CA ILE A 39 -3.28 -5.61 -13.71
C ILE A 39 -2.75 -7.02 -13.45
N GLU A 40 -3.11 -7.63 -12.32
CA GLU A 40 -2.60 -8.94 -11.94
C GLU A 40 -3.33 -10.08 -12.67
N VAL A 41 -4.60 -9.87 -13.07
CA VAL A 41 -5.32 -10.73 -14.03
C VAL A 41 -4.70 -10.66 -15.43
N ASP A 42 -4.46 -9.45 -15.95
CA ASP A 42 -3.87 -9.23 -17.28
C ASP A 42 -2.46 -9.85 -17.39
N LYS A 43 -1.72 -9.90 -16.29
CA LYS A 43 -0.40 -10.56 -16.20
C LYS A 43 -0.48 -12.08 -16.01
N GLY A 44 -1.66 -12.65 -15.88
CA GLY A 44 -1.87 -14.08 -15.62
C GLY A 44 -1.43 -14.53 -14.22
N LYS A 45 -1.22 -13.60 -13.29
CA LYS A 45 -0.87 -13.93 -11.90
C LYS A 45 -2.09 -14.28 -11.07
N ILE A 46 -3.20 -13.60 -11.34
CA ILE A 46 -4.52 -14.00 -10.85
C ILE A 46 -5.24 -14.71 -11.99
N ILE A 47 -5.47 -16.01 -11.80
CA ILE A 47 -6.36 -16.76 -12.69
C ILE A 47 -7.78 -16.55 -12.14
N GLU A 48 -8.53 -15.66 -12.78
CA GLU A 48 -9.82 -15.15 -12.28
C GLU A 48 -10.80 -16.26 -11.86
N GLU A 49 -10.96 -17.30 -12.68
CA GLU A 49 -11.82 -18.44 -12.37
C GLU A 49 -11.38 -19.18 -11.09
N LYS A 50 -10.08 -19.44 -10.94
CA LYS A 50 -9.53 -20.11 -9.76
C LYS A 50 -9.66 -19.21 -8.54
N PHE A 51 -9.33 -17.93 -8.68
CA PHE A 51 -9.40 -16.99 -7.57
C PHE A 51 -10.84 -16.80 -7.08
N ASN A 52 -11.82 -16.69 -7.99
CA ASN A 52 -13.25 -16.53 -7.66
C ASN A 52 -13.94 -17.80 -7.15
N SER A 53 -13.39 -18.98 -7.42
CA SER A 53 -13.89 -20.22 -6.83
C SER A 53 -13.42 -20.47 -5.39
N LEU A 54 -12.41 -19.73 -4.91
CA LEU A 54 -12.00 -19.82 -3.50
C LEU A 54 -13.08 -19.25 -2.57
N LYS A 55 -13.48 -20.03 -1.56
CA LYS A 55 -14.32 -19.53 -0.46
C LYS A 55 -13.54 -18.47 0.31
N ARG A 56 -13.91 -17.20 0.12
CA ARG A 56 -13.28 -16.05 0.75
C ARG A 56 -14.30 -15.08 1.33
N GLU A 57 -13.89 -14.37 2.36
CA GLU A 57 -14.66 -13.30 2.99
C GLU A 57 -13.83 -12.02 3.02
N GLU A 58 -14.43 -10.90 2.62
CA GLU A 58 -13.85 -9.59 2.85
C GLU A 58 -14.33 -9.09 4.21
N ILE A 59 -13.39 -8.97 5.15
CA ILE A 59 -13.68 -8.53 6.52
C ILE A 59 -12.91 -7.26 6.85
N LYS A 60 -13.47 -6.47 7.75
CA LYS A 60 -12.83 -5.27 8.29
C LYS A 60 -12.39 -5.49 9.72
N ILE A 61 -11.10 -5.27 9.97
CA ILE A 61 -10.52 -5.37 11.31
C ILE A 61 -10.28 -3.96 11.85
N LYS A 62 -10.79 -3.67 13.06
CA LYS A 62 -10.55 -2.38 13.71
C LYS A 62 -9.12 -2.30 14.23
N SER A 63 -8.41 -1.25 13.84
CA SER A 63 -7.09 -0.92 14.37
C SER A 63 -7.22 -0.23 15.74
N PRO A 64 -6.28 -0.46 16.69
CA PRO A 64 -6.18 0.31 17.93
C PRO A 64 -6.03 1.82 17.70
N TYR A 65 -5.58 2.24 16.52
CA TYR A 65 -5.40 3.63 16.14
C TYR A 65 -6.64 4.26 15.47
N GLY A 66 -7.79 3.57 15.47
CA GLY A 66 -9.08 4.14 15.05
C GLY A 66 -9.40 4.04 13.56
N TYR A 67 -8.58 3.36 12.75
CA TYR A 67 -8.88 3.07 11.35
C TYR A 67 -9.28 1.60 11.12
N GLU A 68 -9.91 1.30 9.99
CA GLU A 68 -10.27 -0.07 9.60
C GLU A 68 -9.23 -0.64 8.63
N LEU A 69 -8.84 -1.89 8.83
CA LEU A 69 -8.04 -2.68 7.92
C LEU A 69 -8.96 -3.51 7.03
N ASN A 70 -8.91 -3.29 5.72
CA ASN A 70 -9.54 -4.18 4.76
C ASN A 70 -8.71 -5.46 4.67
N THR A 71 -9.35 -6.61 4.79
CA THR A 71 -8.67 -7.91 4.80
C THR A 71 -9.48 -8.94 4.02
N MET A 72 -8.78 -9.93 3.48
CA MET A 72 -9.38 -11.05 2.79
C MET A 72 -9.05 -12.32 3.57
N TYR A 73 -10.09 -13.01 4.04
CA TYR A 73 -9.97 -14.25 4.78
C TYR A 73 -10.28 -15.43 3.86
N PHE A 74 -9.41 -16.43 3.88
CA PHE A 74 -9.57 -17.68 3.14
C PHE A 74 -9.70 -18.82 4.14
N GLU A 75 -10.87 -19.43 4.18
CA GLU A 75 -11.13 -20.53 5.12
C GLU A 75 -10.47 -21.82 4.63
N VAL A 76 -9.79 -22.51 5.56
CA VAL A 76 -9.28 -23.87 5.34
C VAL A 76 -10.06 -24.83 6.24
N PRO A 77 -10.92 -25.70 5.67
CA PRO A 77 -11.73 -26.62 6.46
C PRO A 77 -10.90 -27.50 7.39
N ASN A 78 -11.37 -27.70 8.60
CA ASN A 78 -10.74 -28.55 9.63
C ASN A 78 -9.32 -28.12 10.05
N SER A 79 -8.96 -26.85 9.86
CA SER A 79 -7.70 -26.28 10.35
C SER A 79 -7.91 -25.44 11.61
N ASN A 80 -7.02 -25.59 12.59
CA ASN A 80 -6.88 -24.68 13.74
C ASN A 80 -5.64 -23.78 13.62
N LYS A 81 -4.98 -23.78 12.45
CA LYS A 81 -3.81 -22.96 12.15
C LYS A 81 -4.21 -21.84 11.20
N ALA A 82 -3.61 -20.67 11.41
CA ALA A 82 -3.79 -19.51 10.57
C ALA A 82 -2.42 -18.98 10.10
N VAL A 83 -2.41 -18.41 8.89
CA VAL A 83 -1.29 -17.65 8.35
C VAL A 83 -1.78 -16.24 8.07
N ILE A 84 -1.06 -15.25 8.57
CA ILE A 84 -1.36 -13.84 8.32
C ILE A 84 -0.32 -13.33 7.32
N ILE A 85 -0.81 -12.80 6.20
CA ILE A 85 0.03 -12.18 5.17
C ILE A 85 -0.26 -10.68 5.20
N CYS A 86 0.76 -9.90 5.54
CA CYS A 86 0.71 -8.44 5.48
C CYS A 86 1.56 -7.94 4.31
N HIS A 87 1.16 -6.83 3.70
CA HIS A 87 1.87 -6.22 2.59
C HIS A 87 2.30 -4.78 2.91
N GLY A 88 3.24 -4.25 2.12
CA GLY A 88 3.68 -2.87 2.24
C GLY A 88 2.61 -1.85 1.82
N ILE A 89 2.87 -0.57 2.11
CA ILE A 89 1.94 0.54 1.87
C ILE A 89 1.53 0.75 0.41
N THR A 90 2.37 0.35 -0.56
CA THR A 90 2.08 0.49 -1.99
C THR A 90 1.25 -0.65 -2.55
N TYR A 91 1.10 -1.74 -1.80
CA TYR A 91 0.34 -2.91 -2.21
C TYR A 91 -1.14 -2.80 -1.82
N THR A 92 -1.98 -3.50 -2.57
CA THR A 92 -3.38 -3.76 -2.26
C THR A 92 -3.59 -5.23 -1.89
N LEU A 93 -4.84 -5.62 -1.59
CA LEU A 93 -5.23 -7.01 -1.39
C LEU A 93 -5.03 -7.90 -2.64
N TYR A 94 -4.91 -7.29 -3.83
CA TYR A 94 -4.76 -7.99 -5.12
C TYR A 94 -3.34 -7.88 -5.71
N GLY A 95 -2.61 -6.81 -5.37
CA GLY A 95 -1.16 -6.72 -5.50
C GLY A 95 -0.60 -5.58 -6.34
N ARG A 96 0.53 -5.06 -5.85
CA ARG A 96 1.50 -4.11 -6.44
C ARG A 96 1.09 -2.64 -6.61
#